data_AF-A0A370IIJ2-F1
#
_entry.id   AF-A0A370IIJ2-F1
#
_cell.length_a   1.000
_cell.length_b   1.000
_cell.length_c   1.000
_cell.angle_alpha   90.00
_cell.angle_beta   90.00
_cell.angle_gamma   90.00
#
_symmetry.space_group_name_H-M   'P 1'
#
loop_
_entity.id
_entity.type
_entity.pdbx_description
1 polymer ?
#
loop_
_entity_poly.entity_id
_entity_poly.type
_entity_poly.pdbx_seq_one_letter_code
_entity_poly.pdbx_strand_id
1 'polypeptide(L)' 'MGRRREGGTVPADDYLDATTAAFVGVFVAGLFGFAALLAYVAGGDVLPAVRALSGALAGLGAVFLLLALVAAALLAR' A
#
# COMPACT_ATOMS: atom_id res chain seq x y z
N MET A 1 36.73 -13.47 -27.43
CA MET A 1 35.74 -14.44 -26.91
C MET A 1 34.68 -13.65 -26.14
N GLY A 2 33.63 -13.21 -26.83
CA GLY A 2 32.62 -12.32 -26.28
C GLY A 2 31.59 -13.09 -25.47
N ARG A 3 31.54 -12.86 -24.16
CA ARG A 3 30.40 -13.28 -23.33
C ARG A 3 29.22 -12.38 -23.69
N ARG A 4 28.27 -12.91 -24.47
CA ARG A 4 26.94 -12.33 -24.61
C ARG A 4 26.34 -12.26 -23.20
N ARG A 5 25.95 -11.05 -22.76
CA ARG A 5 25.09 -10.87 -21.60
C ARG A 5 23.68 -11.26 -22.05
N GLU A 6 23.31 -12.49 -21.78
CA GLU A 6 21.98 -13.00 -22.04
C GLU A 6 21.00 -12.32 -21.09
N GLY A 7 19.88 -11.81 -21.64
CA GLY A 7 18.61 -11.54 -20.96
C GLY A 7 18.65 -10.74 -19.65
N GLY A 8 18.51 -9.42 -19.75
CA GLY A 8 18.29 -8.51 -18.61
C GLY A 8 16.89 -8.61 -18.01
N THR A 9 16.47 -9.80 -17.57
CA THR A 9 15.30 -9.96 -16.70
C THR A 9 15.80 -10.05 -15.26
N VAL A 10 15.58 -8.98 -14.50
CA VAL A 10 15.73 -9.00 -13.04
C VAL A 10 14.85 -10.14 -12.50
N PRO A 11 15.39 -11.08 -11.71
CA PRO A 11 14.61 -12.14 -11.07
C PRO A 11 13.40 -11.54 -10.34
N ALA A 12 12.21 -12.11 -10.52
CA ALA A 12 10.97 -11.53 -9.97
C ALA A 12 10.96 -11.50 -8.43
N ASP A 13 11.76 -12.37 -7.82
CA ASP A 13 12.06 -12.45 -6.40
C ASP A 13 12.78 -11.22 -5.85
N ASP A 14 13.52 -10.45 -6.66
CA ASP A 14 14.16 -9.21 -6.21
C ASP A 14 13.12 -8.12 -5.81
N TYR A 15 11.87 -8.22 -6.30
CA TYR A 15 10.78 -7.33 -5.89
C TYR A 15 10.08 -7.77 -4.59
N LEU A 16 10.38 -8.98 -4.09
CA LEU A 16 9.84 -9.52 -2.83
C LEU A 16 10.78 -9.20 -1.66
N ASP A 17 11.22 -7.94 -1.54
CA ASP A 17 12.06 -7.48 -0.45
C ASP A 17 11.26 -6.68 0.59
N ALA A 18 11.84 -6.54 1.79
CA ALA A 18 11.20 -5.83 2.90
C ALA A 18 10.92 -4.35 2.55
N THR A 19 11.80 -3.73 1.76
CA THR A 19 11.67 -2.33 1.34
C THR A 19 10.46 -2.12 0.44
N THR A 20 10.30 -2.97 -0.58
CA THR A 20 9.18 -2.92 -1.51
C THR A 20 7.88 -3.21 -0.79
N ALA A 21 7.85 -4.20 0.11
CA ALA A 21 6.68 -4.51 0.92
C ALA A 21 6.24 -3.29 1.76
N ALA A 22 7.18 -2.64 2.46
CA ALA A 22 6.89 -1.45 3.26
C ALA A 22 6.43 -0.27 2.39
N PHE A 23 7.09 -0.02 1.26
CA PHE A 23 6.74 1.05 0.33
C PHE A 23 5.31 0.88 -0.22
N VAL A 24 4.99 -0.32 -0.73
CA VAL A 24 3.65 -0.61 -1.26
C VAL A 24 2.59 -0.44 -0.18
N GLY A 25 2.87 -0.91 1.05
CA GLY A 25 1.98 -0.71 2.19
C GLY A 25 1.67 0.75 2.48
N VAL A 26 2.71 1.59 2.59
CA VAL A 26 2.57 3.03 2.83
C VAL A 26 1.84 3.72 1.68
N PHE A 27 2.16 3.36 0.44
CA PHE A 27 1.52 3.93 -0.75
C PHE A 27 0.01 3.62 -0.80
N VAL A 28 -0.37 2.35 -0.63
CA VAL A 28 -1.77 1.92 -0.63
C VAL A 28 -2.54 2.54 0.54
N ALA A 29 -1.94 2.56 1.74
CA ALA A 29 -2.52 3.23 2.90
C ALA A 29 -2.74 4.73 2.65
N GLY A 30 -1.79 5.40 1.98
CA GLY A 30 -1.90 6.79 1.56
C GLY A 30 -3.05 7.03 0.59
N LEU A 31 -3.24 6.17 -0.41
CA LEU A 31 -4.36 6.27 -1.36
C LEU A 31 -5.72 6.14 -0.66
N PHE A 32 -5.86 5.17 0.24
CA PHE A 32 -7.08 4.98 1.02
C PHE A 32 -7.34 6.12 1.99
N GLY A 33 -6.29 6.62 2.67
CA GLY A 33 -6.38 7.79 3.53
C GLY A 33 -6.78 9.06 2.76
N PHE A 34 -6.24 9.24 1.56
CA PHE A 34 -6.61 10.35 0.69
C PHE A 34 -8.06 10.24 0.22
N ALA A 35 -8.50 9.06 -0.20
CA ALA A 35 -9.90 8.82 -0.57
C ALA A 35 -10.85 9.04 0.62
N ALA A 36 -10.47 8.61 1.82
CA ALA A 36 -11.21 8.85 3.06
C ALA A 36 -11.35 10.34 3.36
N LEU A 37 -10.27 11.10 3.17
CA LEU A 37 -10.26 12.55 3.36
C LEU A 37 -11.17 13.25 2.35
N LEU A 38 -11.08 12.89 1.07
CA LEU A 38 -11.96 13.44 0.03
C LEU A 38 -13.43 13.14 0.31
N ALA A 39 -13.75 11.91 0.72
CA ALA A 39 -15.12 11.53 1.09
C ALA A 39 -15.62 12.37 2.28
N TYR A 40 -14.79 12.55 3.31
CA TYR A 40 -15.15 13.37 4.47
C TYR A 40 -15.39 14.83 4.08
N VAL A 41 -14.48 15.43 3.32
CA VAL A 41 -14.57 16.84 2.88
C VAL A 41 -15.78 17.06 1.96
N ALA A 42 -16.10 16.08 1.10
CA ALA A 42 -17.22 16.20 0.16
C ALA A 42 -18.60 16.17 0.82
N GLY A 43 -18.74 15.55 2.01
CA GLY A 43 -20.06 15.45 2.65
C GLY A 43 -20.14 14.65 3.95
N GLY A 44 -19.01 14.36 4.61
CA GLY A 44 -18.95 13.56 5.83
C GLY A 44 -19.69 14.19 7.02
N ASP A 45 -19.74 15.52 7.11
CA ASP A 45 -20.48 16.21 8.18
C ASP A 45 -21.99 16.25 7.94
N VAL A 46 -22.44 16.05 6.70
CA VAL A 46 -23.85 16.22 6.31
C VAL A 46 -24.56 14.87 6.15
N LEU A 47 -23.87 13.86 5.60
CA LEU A 47 -24.45 12.55 5.33
C LEU A 47 -23.77 11.46 6.17
N PRO A 48 -24.51 10.78 7.08
CA PRO A 48 -23.96 9.70 7.92
C PRO A 48 -23.33 8.57 7.10
N ALA A 49 -23.91 8.24 5.94
CA ALA A 49 -23.38 7.23 5.04
C ALA A 49 -21.98 7.60 4.50
N VAL A 50 -21.76 8.87 4.17
CA VAL A 50 -20.46 9.36 3.67
C VAL A 50 -19.42 9.36 4.77
N ARG A 51 -19.81 9.70 6.01
CA ARG A 51 -18.95 9.58 7.19
C ARG A 51 -18.52 8.12 7.44
N ALA A 52 -19.47 7.19 7.38
CA ALA A 52 -19.19 5.77 7.54
C ALA A 52 -18.26 5.25 6.43
N LEU A 53 -18.48 5.67 5.18
CA LEU A 53 -17.60 5.34 4.05
C LEU A 53 -16.18 5.88 4.25
N SER A 54 -16.03 7.15 4.65
CA SER A 54 -14.72 7.74 4.95
C SER A 54 -13.99 6.96 6.05
N GLY A 55 -14.68 6.62 7.15
CA GLY A 55 -14.14 5.78 8.21
C GLY A 55 -13.72 4.40 7.72
N ALA A 56 -14.53 3.75 6.87
CA ALA A 56 -14.21 2.45 6.30
C ALA A 56 -12.97 2.50 5.38
N LEU A 57 -12.85 3.53 4.55
CA LEU A 57 -11.68 3.75 3.69
C LEU A 57 -10.41 3.95 4.52
N ALA A 58 -10.47 4.80 5.55
CA ALA A 58 -9.34 5.03 6.44
C ALA A 58 -8.92 3.74 7.18
N GLY A 59 -9.91 2.99 7.69
CA GLY A 59 -9.68 1.70 8.34
C GLY A 59 -9.04 0.68 7.40
N LEU A 60 -9.51 0.60 6.14
CA LEU A 60 -8.95 -0.30 5.15
C LEU A 60 -7.49 0.06 4.82
N GLY A 61 -7.18 1.35 4.67
CA GLY A 61 -5.80 1.82 4.53
C GLY A 61 -4.89 1.42 5.69
N ALA A 62 -5.38 1.54 6.94
CA ALA A 62 -4.64 1.12 8.12
C ALA A 62 -4.39 -0.39 8.16
N VAL A 63 -5.38 -1.20 7.77
CA VAL A 63 -5.24 -2.66 7.66
C VAL A 63 -4.16 -3.02 6.64
N PHE A 64 -4.17 -2.40 5.45
CA PHE A 64 -3.13 -2.63 4.44
C PHE A 64 -1.73 -2.26 4.94
N LEU A 65 -1.60 -1.14 5.66
CA LEU A 65 -0.33 -0.75 6.26
C LEU A 65 0.18 -1.79 7.26
N LEU A 66 -0.68 -2.25 8.17
CA LEU A 66 -0.30 -3.26 9.17
C LEU A 66 0.13 -4.57 8.52
N LEU A 67 -0.61 -5.05 7.52
CA LEU A 67 -0.27 -6.27 6.79
C LEU A 67 1.07 -6.14 6.06
N ALA A 68 1.33 -4.99 5.44
CA ALA A 68 2.58 -4.72 4.76
C ALA A 68 3.77 -4.65 5.72
N LEU A 69 3.60 -4.02 6.90
CA LEU A 69 4.63 -4.01 7.94
C LEU A 69 4.93 -5.40 8.48
N VAL A 70 3.90 -6.24 8.66
CA VAL A 70 4.08 -7.66 9.02
C VAL A 70 4.87 -8.39 7.94
N ALA A 71 4.50 -8.23 6.66
CA ALA A 71 5.22 -8.85 5.55
C ALA A 71 6.68 -8.39 5.49
N ALA A 72 6.94 -7.08 5.60
CA ALA A 72 8.28 -6.52 5.62
C ALA A 72 9.10 -7.07 6.81
N ALA A 73 8.51 -7.17 8.00
CA ALA A 73 9.17 -7.74 9.17
C ALA A 73 9.48 -9.24 9.03
N LEU A 74 8.68 -9.99 8.25
CA LEU A 74 8.96 -11.39 7.94
C LEU A 74 10.09 -11.53 6.91
N LEU A 75 10.14 -10.63 5.92
CA LEU A 75 11.17 -10.60 4.86
C LEU A 75 12.52 -10.08 5.34
N ALA A 76 12.55 -9.26 6.40
CA ALA A 76 13.77 -8.71 6.98
C ALA A 76 14.53 -9.69 7.92
N ARG A 77 14.04 -10.91 8.07
CA ARG A 77 14.66 -11.98 8.88
C ARG A 77 15.55 -12.86 8.03
#